data_AF-A0A914T694-F1
#
_entry.id   AF-A0A914T694-F1
#
_cell.length_a   1.000
_cell.length_b   1.000
_cell.length_c   1.000
_cell.angle_alpha   90.00
_cell.angle_beta   90.00
_cell.angle_gamma   90.00
#
_symmetry.space_group_name_H-M   'P 1'
#
loop_
_entity.id
_entity.type
_entity.pdbx_description
1 polymer ?
#
loop_
_entity_poly.entity_id
_entity_poly.type
_entity_poly.pdbx_seq_one_letter_code
_entity_poly.pdbx_strand_id
1 'polypeptide(L)'
;MANVINDIVLSNREAAPIPDDIYDGIKVLLADKGFQAAIQRRGSFYLPDSALYFIENVDRICDAQYIPTQQDILLLRVATLGVIEVKFMIKNKIWRVFDVGGQRSQRKKWIHCFDDVTSVIFVSALSEYDQVLVEDNST
;
A
#
# COMPACT_ATOMS: atom_id res chain seq x y z
N MET A 1 3.01 6.50 5.87
CA MET A 1 2.07 5.47 6.37
C MET A 1 1.61 5.73 7.81
N ALA A 2 2.51 5.90 8.79
CA ALA A 2 2.14 6.30 10.16
C ALA A 2 1.29 7.58 10.22
N ASN A 3 1.60 8.59 9.41
CA ASN A 3 0.81 9.82 9.35
C ASN A 3 -0.60 9.63 8.76
N VAL A 4 -0.81 8.65 7.88
CA VAL A 4 -2.14 8.41 7.28
C VAL A 4 -3.05 7.70 8.27
N ILE A 5 -2.51 6.70 8.99
CA ILE A 5 -3.25 6.04 10.08
C ILE A 5 -3.53 7.05 11.19
N ASN A 6 -2.54 7.85 11.57
CA ASN A 6 -2.74 8.92 12.53
C ASN A 6 -3.74 9.96 12.04
N ASP A 7 -3.71 10.38 10.77
CA ASP A 7 -4.69 11.32 10.22
C ASP A 7 -6.11 10.74 10.20
N ILE A 8 -6.28 9.45 9.89
CA ILE A 8 -7.58 8.77 9.94
C ILE A 8 -8.08 8.69 11.40
N VAL A 9 -7.20 8.29 12.33
CA VAL A 9 -7.50 8.21 13.76
C VAL A 9 -7.79 9.60 14.35
N LEU A 10 -7.00 10.62 13.99
CA LEU A 10 -7.13 12.01 14.46
C LEU A 10 -8.31 12.74 13.81
N SER A 11 -8.65 12.42 12.56
CA SER A 11 -9.82 12.97 11.89
C SER A 11 -11.14 12.37 12.39
N ASN A 12 -11.06 11.35 13.26
CA ASN A 12 -12.19 10.67 13.89
C ASN A 12 -13.27 10.25 12.87
N ARG A 13 -12.85 9.97 11.63
CA ARG A 13 -13.71 9.40 10.61
C ARG A 13 -13.76 7.91 10.89
N GLU A 14 -14.72 7.49 11.72
CA GLU A 14 -15.11 6.09 11.76
C GLU A 14 -15.55 5.71 10.35
N ALA A 15 -14.72 4.93 9.64
CA ALA A 15 -15.19 4.25 8.45
C ALA A 15 -16.33 3.35 8.92
N ALA A 16 -17.51 3.51 8.32
CA ALA A 16 -18.64 2.64 8.62
C ALA A 16 -18.19 1.18 8.45
N PRO A 17 -18.66 0.25 9.30
CA PRO A 17 -18.39 -1.17 9.13
C PRO A 17 -18.68 -1.61 7.69
N ILE A 18 -17.89 -2.55 7.18
CA ILE A 18 -18.16 -3.13 5.87
C ILE A 18 -19.55 -3.77 5.92
N PRO A 19 -20.48 -3.40 5.01
CA PRO A 19 -21.81 -3.99 4.97
C PRO A 19 -21.77 -5.52 4.84
N ASP A 20 -22.69 -6.20 5.52
CA ASP A 20 -22.75 -7.67 5.55
C ASP A 20 -22.92 -8.28 4.16
N ASP A 21 -23.66 -7.62 3.25
CA ASP A 21 -23.85 -8.06 1.87
C ASP A 21 -22.56 -8.04 1.05
N ILE A 22 -21.67 -7.07 1.31
CA ILE A 22 -20.34 -7.02 0.71
C ILE A 22 -19.45 -8.15 1.28
N TYR A 23 -19.48 -8.36 2.59
CA TYR A 23 -18.75 -9.46 3.24
C TYR A 23 -19.17 -10.82 2.66
N ASP A 24 -20.47 -11.11 2.63
CA ASP A 24 -21.02 -12.33 2.08
C ASP A 24 -20.69 -12.48 0.59
N GLY A 25 -20.78 -11.39 -0.18
CA GLY A 25 -20.39 -11.34 -1.58
C GLY A 25 -18.93 -11.72 -1.81
N ILE A 26 -18.02 -11.23 -0.98
CA ILE A 26 -16.59 -11.59 -1.04
C ILE A 26 -16.40 -13.09 -0.75
N LYS A 27 -17.10 -13.65 0.25
CA LYS A 27 -17.02 -15.07 0.59
C LYS A 27 -17.52 -15.96 -0.54
N VAL A 28 -18.64 -15.61 -1.17
CA VAL A 28 -19.17 -16.32 -2.34
C VAL A 28 -18.20 -16.24 -3.50
N LEU A 29 -17.65 -15.06 -3.79
CA LEU A 29 -16.69 -14.87 -4.88
C LEU A 29 -15.41 -15.69 -4.65
N LEU A 30 -14.92 -15.77 -3.42
CA LEU A 30 -13.72 -16.53 -3.10
C LEU A 30 -13.91 -18.05 -3.33
N ALA A 31 -15.12 -18.57 -3.10
CA ALA A 31 -15.46 -19.97 -3.38
C ALA A 31 -15.75 -20.25 -4.87
N ASP A 32 -15.91 -19.22 -5.69
CA ASP A 32 -16.24 -19.36 -7.10
C ASP A 32 -15.06 -19.89 -7.94
N LYS A 33 -15.35 -20.87 -8.81
CA LYS A 33 -14.34 -21.48 -9.68
C LYS A 33 -13.82 -20.51 -10.75
N GLY A 34 -14.67 -19.61 -11.23
CA GLY A 34 -14.30 -18.58 -12.20
C GLY A 34 -13.32 -17.58 -11.60
N PHE A 35 -13.60 -17.11 -10.38
CA PHE A 35 -12.68 -16.27 -9.62
C PHE A 35 -11.32 -16.95 -9.41
N GLN A 36 -11.30 -18.19 -8.93
CA GLN A 36 -10.06 -18.95 -8.73
C GLN A 36 -9.26 -19.11 -10.03
N ALA A 37 -9.94 -19.38 -11.15
CA ALA A 37 -9.31 -19.46 -12.46
C ALA A 37 -8.76 -18.11 -12.94
N ALA A 38 -9.44 -17.00 -12.64
CA ALA A 38 -8.97 -15.65 -12.96
C ALA A 38 -7.73 -15.29 -12.15
N ILE A 39 -7.70 -15.61 -10.84
CA ILE A 39 -6.54 -15.38 -9.98
C ILE A 39 -5.29 -16.15 -10.43
N GLN A 40 -5.45 -17.36 -10.97
CA GLN A 40 -4.34 -18.10 -11.57
C GLN A 40 -3.72 -17.39 -12.79
N ARG A 41 -4.50 -16.52 -13.45
CA ARG A 41 -4.07 -15.71 -14.60
C ARG A 41 -3.81 -14.25 -14.22
N ARG A 42 -3.58 -13.94 -12.93
CA ARG A 42 -3.37 -12.57 -12.44
C ARG A 42 -2.25 -11.79 -13.13
N GLY A 43 -1.35 -12.44 -13.87
CA GLY A 43 -0.36 -11.74 -14.71
C GLY A 43 -0.94 -11.13 -15.99
N SER A 44 -2.17 -11.49 -16.40
CA SER A 44 -2.78 -10.97 -17.63
C SER A 44 -3.63 -9.71 -17.42
N PHE A 45 -3.74 -9.21 -16.19
CA PHE A 45 -4.48 -8.00 -15.87
C PHE A 45 -3.90 -7.34 -14.62
N TYR A 46 -4.24 -6.08 -14.38
CA TYR A 46 -3.79 -5.40 -13.17
C TYR A 46 -4.56 -5.92 -11.95
N LEU A 47 -3.84 -6.52 -11.00
CA LEU A 47 -4.33 -6.88 -9.68
C LEU A 47 -3.33 -6.35 -8.64
N PRO A 48 -3.77 -5.59 -7.62
CA PRO A 48 -2.87 -5.14 -6.57
C PRO A 48 -2.22 -6.33 -5.84
N ASP A 49 -0.91 -6.27 -5.60
CA ASP A 49 -0.14 -7.37 -5.00
C ASP A 49 -0.71 -7.85 -3.66
N SER A 50 -1.22 -6.94 -2.83
CA SER A 50 -1.82 -7.25 -1.53
C SER A 50 -3.30 -7.63 -1.59
N ALA A 51 -3.94 -7.62 -2.77
CA ALA A 51 -5.37 -7.89 -2.89
C ALA A 51 -5.76 -9.26 -2.32
N LEU A 52 -5.03 -10.32 -2.69
CA LEU A 52 -5.31 -11.67 -2.21
C LEU A 52 -5.17 -11.79 -0.69
N TYR A 53 -4.14 -11.17 -0.12
CA TYR A 53 -3.94 -11.15 1.33
C TYR A 53 -5.16 -10.59 2.06
N PHE A 54 -5.69 -9.44 1.62
CA PHE A 54 -6.86 -8.84 2.27
C PHE A 54 -8.14 -9.64 2.04
N ILE A 55 -8.35 -10.19 0.83
CA ILE A 55 -9.52 -11.01 0.51
C ILE A 55 -9.54 -12.31 1.34
N GLU A 56 -8.40 -12.99 1.45
CA GLU A 56 -8.29 -14.22 2.24
C GLU A 56 -8.42 -13.98 3.76
N ASN A 57 -8.14 -12.75 4.22
CA ASN A 57 -8.27 -12.35 5.61
C ASN A 57 -9.57 -11.57 5.91
N VAL A 58 -10.55 -11.60 5.01
CA VAL A 58 -11.77 -10.78 5.12
C VAL A 58 -12.52 -10.99 6.44
N ASP A 59 -12.57 -12.22 6.95
CA ASP A 59 -13.22 -12.55 8.22
C ASP A 59 -12.64 -11.76 9.39
N ARG A 60 -11.31 -11.62 9.43
CA ARG A 60 -10.59 -10.87 10.47
C ARG A 60 -10.72 -9.37 10.29
N ILE A 61 -10.77 -8.90 9.04
CA ILE A 61 -10.81 -7.47 8.71
C ILE A 61 -12.21 -6.89 8.92
N CYS A 62 -13.26 -7.69 8.70
CA CYS A 62 -14.65 -7.31 8.93
C CYS A 62 -15.12 -7.51 10.38
N ASP A 63 -14.28 -8.06 11.26
CA ASP A 63 -14.60 -8.20 12.67
C ASP A 63 -14.81 -6.82 13.34
N ALA A 64 -15.84 -6.68 14.15
CA ALA A 64 -16.16 -5.42 14.83
C ALA A 64 -15.06 -4.94 15.79
N GLN A 65 -14.19 -5.83 16.25
CA GLN A 65 -13.02 -5.55 17.10
C GLN A 65 -11.70 -5.59 16.31
N TYR A 66 -11.76 -5.51 14.98
CA TYR A 66 -10.57 -5.54 14.15
C TYR A 66 -9.58 -4.43 14.53
N ILE A 67 -8.35 -4.85 14.84
CA ILE A 67 -7.19 -3.97 15.00
C ILE A 67 -6.18 -4.37 13.93
N PRO A 68 -5.75 -3.45 13.04
CA PRO A 68 -4.76 -3.73 12.02
C PRO A 68 -3.46 -4.28 12.61
N THR A 69 -3.01 -5.41 12.08
CA THR A 69 -1.71 -5.98 12.39
C THR A 69 -0.60 -5.19 11.68
N GLN A 70 0.65 -5.38 12.12
CA GLN A 70 1.80 -4.82 11.42
C GLN A 70 1.85 -5.27 9.95
N GLN A 71 1.44 -6.51 9.66
CA GLN A 71 1.39 -7.02 8.30
C GLN A 71 0.34 -6.32 7.44
N ASP A 72 -0.86 -6.07 8.00
CA ASP A 72 -1.90 -5.28 7.32
C ASP A 72 -1.36 -3.89 6.97
N ILE A 73 -0.72 -3.23 7.94
CA ILE A 73 -0.13 -1.91 7.75
C ILE A 73 0.91 -1.94 6.64
N LEU A 74 1.84 -2.90 6.64
CA LEU A 74 2.89 -3.01 5.63
C LEU A 74 2.35 -3.28 4.22
N LEU A 75 1.23 -4.02 4.11
CA LEU A 75 0.61 -4.38 2.83
C LEU A 75 -0.37 -3.32 2.31
N LEU A 76 -0.70 -2.30 3.09
CA LEU A 76 -1.51 -1.18 2.63
C LEU A 76 -0.75 -0.34 1.62
N ARG A 77 -1.33 -0.20 0.42
CA ARG A 77 -0.78 0.65 -0.64
C ARG A 77 -1.34 2.06 -0.51
N VAL A 78 -0.65 2.92 0.24
CA VAL A 78 -0.95 4.35 0.29
C VAL A 78 0.16 5.13 -0.40
N ALA A 79 -0.19 5.89 -1.44
CA ALA A 79 0.77 6.69 -2.18
C ALA A 79 1.41 7.74 -1.28
N THR A 80 2.74 7.74 -1.17
CA THR A 80 3.48 8.83 -0.53
C THR A 80 3.34 10.09 -1.38
N LEU A 81 2.72 11.13 -0.80
CA LEU A 81 2.61 12.44 -1.40
C LEU A 81 3.66 13.36 -0.78
N GLY A 82 4.49 13.99 -1.62
CA GLY A 82 5.56 14.85 -1.14
C GLY A 82 6.77 14.10 -0.56
N VAL A 83 7.38 14.71 0.46
CA VAL A 83 8.58 14.25 1.13
C VAL A 83 8.24 14.01 2.60
N ILE A 84 8.54 12.82 3.11
CA ILE A 84 8.35 12.44 4.50
C ILE A 84 9.74 12.23 5.11
N GLU A 85 10.03 12.94 6.21
CA GLU A 85 11.26 12.75 6.98
C GLU A 85 10.97 11.86 8.20
N VAL A 86 11.78 10.82 8.39
CA VAL A 86 11.76 9.97 9.58
C VAL A 86 13.13 10.05 10.27
N LYS A 87 13.13 10.36 11.57
CA LYS A 87 14.33 10.43 12.39
C LYS A 87 14.30 9.33 13.44
N PHE A 88 15.37 8.55 13.53
CA PHE A 88 15.50 7.50 14.53
C PHE A 88 16.96 7.24 14.86
N MET A 89 17.21 6.54 15.97
CA MET A 89 18.56 6.26 16.45
C MET A 89 18.89 4.78 16.28
N ILE A 90 20.06 4.49 15.70
CA ILE A 90 20.65 3.14 15.68
C ILE A 90 22.09 3.25 16.15
N LYS A 91 22.47 2.45 17.15
CA LYS A 91 23.84 2.38 17.69
C LYS A 91 24.40 3.78 18.04
N ASN A 92 23.61 4.58 18.74
CA ASN A 92 23.90 5.97 19.15
C ASN A 92 24.19 6.94 17.99
N LYS A 93 23.81 6.61 16.76
CA LYS A 93 23.83 7.52 15.62
C LYS A 93 22.41 7.90 15.23
N ILE A 94 22.20 9.18 14.96
CA ILE A 94 20.92 9.68 14.44
C ILE A 94 20.87 9.42 12.95
N TRP A 95 19.86 8.69 12.51
CA TRP A 95 19.53 8.45 11.11
C TRP A 95 18.37 9.35 10.72
N ARG A 96 18.50 10.00 9.56
CA ARG A 96 17.46 10.79 8.92
C ARG A 96 17.17 10.13 7.57
N VAL A 97 15.98 9.57 7.44
CA VAL A 97 15.54 8.92 6.20
C VAL A 97 14.45 9.78 5.57
N PHE A 98 14.63 10.11 4.30
CA PHE A 98 13.66 10.83 3.50
C PHE A 98 12.98 9.85 2.55
N ASP A 99 11.68 9.63 2.75
CA ASP A 99 10.83 8.90 1.82
C ASP A 99 10.15 9.90 0.87
N VAL A 100 10.29 9.68 -0.43
CA VAL A 100 9.81 10.61 -1.45
C VAL A 100 8.92 9.87 -2.42
N GLY A 101 7.77 10.45 -2.74
CA GLY A 101 6.85 9.86 -3.72
C GLY A 101 7.53 9.57 -5.06
N GLY A 102 7.41 8.33 -5.55
CA GLY A 102 8.02 7.86 -6.80
C GLY A 102 7.19 8.11 -8.08
N GLN A 103 5.91 8.47 -7.92
CA GLN A 103 5.01 8.83 -9.03
C GLN A 103 5.59 9.99 -9.84
N ARG A 104 5.38 10.01 -11.16
CA ARG A 104 5.96 11.03 -12.07
C ARG A 104 5.63 12.45 -11.61
N SER A 105 4.41 12.67 -11.11
CA SER A 105 3.97 13.97 -10.57
C SER A 105 4.77 14.45 -9.35
N GLN A 106 5.32 13.52 -8.56
CA GLN A 106 6.05 13.81 -7.32
C GLN A 106 7.56 13.98 -7.55
N ARG A 107 8.12 13.48 -8.67
CA ARG A 107 9.58 13.48 -8.94
C ARG A 107 10.22 14.86 -8.94
N LYS A 108 9.50 15.92 -9.30
CA LYS A 108 10.02 17.30 -9.24
C LYS A 108 10.41 17.73 -7.82
N LYS A 109 9.81 17.12 -6.78
CA LYS A 109 10.06 17.45 -5.37
C LYS A 109 11.35 16.82 -4.84
N TRP A 110 11.92 15.85 -5.55
CA TRP A 110 13.12 15.13 -5.15
C TRP A 110 14.28 16.09 -4.90
N ILE A 111 14.45 17.12 -5.73
CA ILE A 111 15.55 18.09 -5.60
C ILE A 111 15.65 18.74 -4.20
N HIS A 112 14.54 18.84 -3.46
CA HIS A 112 14.51 19.45 -2.13
C HIS A 112 15.10 18.57 -1.02
N CYS A 113 15.32 17.28 -1.28
CA CYS A 113 15.89 16.35 -0.30
C CYS A 113 17.26 15.79 -0.72
N PHE A 114 17.88 16.34 -1.78
CA PHE A 114 19.19 15.92 -2.28
C PHE A 114 20.37 16.74 -1.73
N ASP A 115 20.13 17.69 -0.83
CA ASP A 115 21.21 18.46 -0.19
C ASP A 115 21.86 17.66 0.95
N ASP A 116 23.19 17.55 0.92
CA ASP A 116 24.02 16.83 1.91
C ASP A 116 23.60 15.36 2.19
N VAL A 117 23.18 14.63 1.14
CA VAL A 117 22.78 13.22 1.26
C VAL A 117 24.00 12.31 1.38
N THR A 118 24.07 11.51 2.44
CA THR A 118 25.14 10.53 2.65
C THR A 118 25.05 9.33 1.70
N SER A 119 23.83 8.87 1.39
CA SER A 119 23.61 7.67 0.57
C SER A 119 22.20 7.66 -0.01
N VAL A 120 22.05 7.03 -1.18
CA VAL A 120 20.76 6.84 -1.86
C VAL A 120 20.40 5.36 -1.87
N ILE A 121 19.16 5.04 -1.48
CA ILE A 121 18.59 3.70 -1.62
C ILE A 121 17.58 3.77 -2.76
N PHE A 122 17.90 3.11 -3.87
CA PHE A 122 17.00 2.99 -5.02
C PHE A 122 16.27 1.64 -4.96
N VAL A 123 14.94 1.68 -4.97
CA VAL A 123 14.09 0.48 -4.89
C VAL A 123 13.41 0.28 -6.24
N SER A 124 13.47 -0.95 -6.76
CA SER A 124 12.81 -1.35 -8.01
C SER A 124 12.04 -2.65 -7.80
N ALA A 125 10.82 -2.73 -8.32
CA ALA A 125 10.00 -3.93 -8.28
C ALA A 125 10.41 -4.87 -9.42
N LEU A 126 11.08 -5.98 -9.09
CA LEU A 126 11.48 -6.99 -10.08
C LEU A 126 10.28 -7.81 -10.59
N SER A 127 9.21 -7.91 -9.79
CA SER A 127 7.99 -8.65 -10.13
C SER A 127 7.11 -7.94 -11.17
N GLU A 128 7.34 -6.65 -11.42
CA GLU A 128 6.53 -5.84 -12.35
C GLU A 128 7.14 -5.79 -13.77
N TYR A 129 8.01 -6.73 -14.15
CA TYR A 129 8.74 -6.70 -15.42
C TYR A 129 7.83 -6.76 -16.67
N ASP A 130 6.65 -7.35 -16.53
CA ASP A 130 5.63 -7.50 -17.57
C ASP A 130 4.42 -6.59 -17.36
N GLN A 131 4.51 -5.64 -16.41
CA GLN A 131 3.44 -4.69 -16.10
C GLN A 131 3.71 -3.31 -16.72
N VAL A 132 2.64 -2.55 -16.89
CA VAL A 132 2.68 -1.16 -17.37
C VAL A 132 2.39 -0.18 -16.23
N LEU A 133 2.95 1.02 -16.31
CA LEU A 133 2.64 2.05 -15.32
C LEU A 133 1.20 2.55 -15.53
N VAL A 134 0.45 2.70 -14.44
CA VAL A 134 -0.89 3.33 -14.48
C VAL A 134 -0.84 4.76 -15.04
N GLU A 135 0.29 5.45 -14.90
CA GLU A 135 0.51 6.80 -15.43
C GLU A 135 0.79 6.83 -16.96
N ASP A 136 0.90 5.68 -17.63
CA ASP A 136 1.09 5.62 -19.09
C ASP A 136 -0.26 5.66 -19.80
N ASN A 137 -0.61 6.85 -20.33
CA ASN A 137 -1.83 7.12 -21.11
C ASN A 137 -1.79 6.58 -22.55
N SER A 138 -0.96 5.58 -22.87
CA SER A 138 -0.80 5.07 -24.22
C SER A 138 -1.38 3.67 -24.35
N THR A 139 -2.60 3.60 -24.92
CA THR A 139 -2.94 2.56 -25.88
C THR A 139 -2.56 3.05 -27.27
#